data_AF-A0A401PLV7-F1
#
_entry.id   AF-A0A401PLV7-F1
#
_cell.length_a   1.000
_cell.length_b   1.000
_cell.length_c   1.000
_cell.angle_alpha   90.00
_cell.angle_beta   90.00
_cell.angle_gamma   90.00
#
_symmetry.space_group_name_H-M   'P 1'
#
loop_
_entity.id
_entity.type
_entity.pdbx_description
1 polymer ?
#
loop_
_entity_poly.entity_id
_entity_poly.type
_entity_poly.pdbx_seq_one_letter_code
_entity_poly.pdbx_strand_id
1 'polypeptide(L)'
;MSSRVAAKTAPGRDAAGSHRRESAQLLIFNFLLILTLLTIWLFKHRRFRFLHETGGAMFYGLIMGLILRYAIPSPDAENSTVHNCEIVTNTPGTLLLNITDRLYEYEYKREVDKHNIDNRQGNEMLQEVTFDSEVFFNVLLPPIIFYAGYSLKKRYFFRNLGSILTYAFIGTAISCVVIGGIMYGFVMAMISLGQLGKHDFYFTDCLFFGALISATDPVTVLAIFHELDVDTQLYTLLFGESVLNDAVAIVLT
;
A
#
# COMPACT_ATOMS: atom_id res chain seq x y z
N MET A 1 28.03 -6.93 60.86
CA MET A 1 28.95 -5.78 60.86
C MET A 1 28.89 -5.14 59.48
N SER A 2 28.31 -3.93 59.40
CA SER A 2 28.47 -2.87 58.37
C SER A 2 28.46 -3.20 56.86
N SER A 3 27.91 -2.43 55.94
CA SER A 3 26.98 -1.28 55.91
C SER A 3 26.96 -0.77 54.45
N ARG A 4 25.77 -0.48 53.93
CA ARG A 4 25.45 0.51 52.85
C ARG A 4 25.93 0.13 51.42
N VAL A 5 25.36 0.61 50.32
CA VAL A 5 24.57 1.81 50.01
C VAL A 5 23.54 1.48 48.93
N ALA A 6 22.39 2.11 49.02
CA ALA A 6 21.28 2.10 48.09
C ALA A 6 21.62 2.55 46.66
N ALA A 7 21.00 1.91 45.66
CA ALA A 7 20.61 2.55 44.41
C ALA A 7 19.17 2.13 44.10
N LYS A 8 18.24 2.95 44.58
CA LYS A 8 16.82 2.89 44.25
C LYS A 8 16.67 3.46 42.84
N THR A 9 16.72 2.61 41.81
CA THR A 9 16.32 3.00 40.46
C THR A 9 14.81 3.18 40.46
N ALA A 10 14.36 4.43 40.38
CA ALA A 10 12.97 4.80 40.50
C ALA A 10 12.17 4.28 39.29
N PRO A 11 11.09 3.48 39.47
CA PRO A 11 10.27 2.98 38.37
C PRO A 11 9.47 4.09 37.64
N GLY A 12 9.57 5.34 38.09
CA GLY A 12 8.89 6.49 37.50
C GLY A 12 9.67 7.23 36.41
N ARG A 13 10.97 7.00 36.21
CA ARG A 13 11.75 7.70 35.17
C ARG A 13 11.57 7.08 33.79
N ASP A 14 11.46 5.76 33.71
CA ASP A 14 11.28 5.06 32.44
C ASP A 14 9.83 5.14 31.95
N ALA A 15 8.85 5.07 32.87
CA ALA A 15 7.43 5.29 32.56
C ALA A 15 7.13 6.73 32.10
N ALA A 16 7.74 7.75 32.73
CA ALA A 16 7.60 9.15 32.30
C ALA A 16 8.29 9.41 30.95
N GLY A 17 9.41 8.74 30.68
CA GLY A 17 10.10 8.78 29.39
C GLY A 17 9.27 8.12 28.28
N SER A 18 8.63 6.98 28.56
CA SER A 18 7.73 6.29 27.63
C SER A 18 6.50 7.13 27.31
N HIS A 19 5.78 7.62 28.33
CA HIS A 19 4.61 8.47 28.12
C HIS A 19 4.92 9.78 27.38
N ARG A 20 6.10 10.36 27.58
CA ARG A 20 6.54 11.55 26.85
C ARG A 20 6.84 11.25 25.38
N ARG A 21 7.33 10.03 25.07
CA ARG A 21 7.55 9.57 23.69
C ARG A 21 6.23 9.25 22.99
N GLU A 22 5.31 8.55 23.65
CA GLU A 22 3.95 8.29 23.14
C GLU A 22 3.20 9.59 22.87
N SER A 23 3.27 10.56 23.80
CA SER A 23 2.68 11.88 23.63
C SER A 23 3.30 12.66 22.47
N ALA A 24 4.62 12.54 22.28
CA ALA A 24 5.32 13.17 21.16
C ALA A 24 4.95 12.53 19.82
N GLN A 25 4.79 11.21 19.77
CA GLN A 25 4.33 10.49 18.57
C GLN A 25 2.90 10.89 18.18
N LEU A 26 1.99 10.97 19.16
CA LEU A 26 0.62 11.45 18.92
C LEU A 26 0.60 12.90 18.43
N LEU A 27 1.50 13.75 18.95
CA LEU A 27 1.63 15.15 18.51
C LEU A 27 2.15 15.23 17.07
N ILE A 28 3.14 14.41 16.71
CA ILE A 28 3.65 14.30 15.35
C ILE A 28 2.55 13.82 14.39
N PHE A 29 1.77 12.81 14.79
CA PHE A 29 0.65 12.32 13.98
C PHE A 29 -0.43 13.40 13.79
N ASN A 30 -0.79 14.10 14.87
CA ASN A 30 -1.78 15.18 14.81
C ASN A 30 -1.28 16.34 13.93
N PHE A 31 -0.01 16.71 14.04
CA PHE A 31 0.61 17.72 13.18
C PHE A 31 0.61 17.30 11.71
N LEU A 32 0.96 16.04 11.42
CA LEU A 32 0.89 15.46 10.08
C LEU A 32 -0.55 15.50 9.54
N LEU A 33 -1.55 15.18 10.36
CA LEU A 33 -2.97 15.24 10.00
C LEU A 33 -3.41 16.68 9.68
N ILE A 34 -3.04 17.65 10.52
CA ILE A 34 -3.32 19.07 10.28
C ILE A 34 -2.63 19.54 8.99
N LEU A 35 -1.38 19.12 8.76
CA LEU A 35 -0.64 19.45 7.55
C LEU A 35 -1.34 18.87 6.31
N THR A 36 -1.84 17.63 6.36
CA THR A 36 -2.61 17.04 5.25
C THR A 36 -3.91 17.77 4.96
N LEU A 37 -4.64 18.21 6.00
CA LEU A 37 -5.86 18.99 5.81
C LEU A 37 -5.57 20.38 5.25
N LEU A 38 -4.48 21.02 5.72
CA LEU A 38 -4.03 22.31 5.23
C LEU A 38 -3.57 22.23 3.76
N THR A 39 -2.88 21.16 3.37
CA THR A 39 -2.42 20.97 1.99
C THR A 39 -3.59 20.67 1.05
N ILE A 40 -4.57 19.86 1.45
CA ILE A 40 -5.82 19.64 0.70
C ILE A 40 -6.57 20.97 0.52
N TRP A 41 -6.70 21.76 1.59
CA TRP A 41 -7.35 23.07 1.53
C TRP A 41 -6.58 24.06 0.64
N LEU A 42 -5.25 24.10 0.75
CA LEU A 42 -4.39 24.95 -0.07
C LEU A 42 -4.52 24.61 -1.55
N PHE A 43 -4.59 23.31 -1.89
CA PHE A 43 -4.77 22.84 -3.26
C PHE A 43 -6.14 23.24 -3.83
N LYS A 44 -7.20 23.08 -3.02
CA LYS A 44 -8.55 23.53 -3.38
C LYS A 44 -8.63 25.05 -3.60
N HIS A 45 -7.83 25.85 -2.88
CA HIS A 45 -7.90 27.31 -2.93
C HIS A 45 -6.90 27.95 -3.91
N ARG A 46 -5.78 27.28 -4.21
CA ARG A 46 -4.79 27.70 -5.20
C ARG A 46 -5.00 26.91 -6.48
N ARG A 47 -5.86 27.41 -7.36
CA ARG A 47 -6.10 26.87 -8.71
C ARG A 47 -4.82 26.92 -9.56
N PHE A 48 -3.92 25.94 -9.36
CA PHE A 48 -2.71 25.78 -10.18
C PHE A 48 -3.12 25.21 -11.53
N ARG A 49 -3.10 26.06 -12.55
CA ARG A 49 -3.53 25.80 -13.94
C ARG A 49 -2.79 24.64 -14.64
N PHE A 50 -1.77 24.03 -14.03
CA PHE A 50 -0.89 23.04 -14.64
C PHE A 50 -0.78 21.71 -13.88
N LEU A 51 -1.38 21.57 -12.69
CA LEU A 51 -1.35 20.33 -11.91
C LEU A 51 -2.79 19.83 -11.75
N HIS A 52 -3.13 18.74 -12.43
CA HIS A 52 -4.42 18.08 -12.26
C HIS A 52 -4.52 17.50 -10.84
N GLU A 53 -5.72 17.58 -10.25
CA GLU A 53 -6.00 17.25 -8.85
C GLU A 53 -5.55 15.83 -8.47
N THR A 54 -5.67 14.87 -9.37
CA THR A 54 -5.18 13.49 -9.16
C THR A 54 -3.66 13.36 -9.21
N GLY A 55 -2.98 14.06 -10.12
CA GLY A 55 -1.51 14.03 -10.21
C GLY A 55 -0.85 14.67 -8.99
N GLY A 56 -1.47 15.76 -8.49
CA GLY A 56 -1.09 16.35 -7.20
C GLY A 56 -1.26 15.36 -6.06
N ALA A 57 -2.44 14.74 -5.94
CA ALA A 57 -2.73 13.78 -4.87
C ALA A 57 -1.75 12.59 -4.84
N MET A 58 -1.40 12.01 -5.99
CA MET A 58 -0.41 10.92 -6.07
C MET A 58 0.99 11.36 -5.60
N PHE A 59 1.45 12.52 -6.06
CA PHE A 59 2.76 13.06 -5.66
C PHE A 59 2.81 13.36 -4.15
N TYR A 60 1.74 13.92 -3.60
CA TYR A 60 1.63 14.17 -2.15
C TYR A 60 1.54 12.87 -1.35
N GLY A 61 0.81 11.86 -1.83
CA GLY A 61 0.77 10.53 -1.21
C GLY A 61 2.14 9.89 -1.12
N LEU A 62 2.96 10.03 -2.17
CA LEU A 62 4.33 9.51 -2.20
C LEU A 62 5.23 10.23 -1.18
N ILE A 63 5.20 11.57 -1.17
CA ILE A 63 5.96 12.38 -0.20
C ILE A 63 5.52 12.06 1.23
N MET A 64 4.21 12.02 1.49
CA MET A 64 3.66 11.73 2.81
C MET A 64 4.01 10.30 3.26
N GLY A 65 3.96 9.32 2.36
CA GLY A 65 4.37 7.94 2.64
C GLY A 65 5.85 7.83 2.98
N LEU A 66 6.72 8.58 2.28
CA LEU A 66 8.15 8.68 2.62
C LEU A 66 8.35 9.33 4.00
N ILE A 67 7.65 10.43 4.28
CA ILE A 67 7.71 11.10 5.58
C ILE A 67 7.26 10.16 6.69
N LEU A 68 6.14 9.46 6.53
CA LEU A 68 5.62 8.50 7.52
C LEU A 68 6.63 7.37 7.78
N ARG A 69 7.26 6.86 6.72
CA ARG A 69 8.30 5.81 6.83
C ARG A 69 9.54 6.26 7.61
N TYR A 70 9.94 7.53 7.47
CA TYR A 70 11.10 8.07 8.18
C TYR A 70 10.76 8.67 9.55
N ALA A 71 9.52 9.11 9.77
CA ALA A 71 9.07 9.76 11.01
C ALA A 71 8.64 8.76 12.09
N ILE A 72 8.34 7.51 11.75
CA ILE A 72 8.07 6.44 12.72
C ILE A 72 9.37 5.65 12.96
N PRO A 73 10.16 5.99 13.99
CA PRO A 73 11.27 5.15 14.39
C PRO A 73 10.73 3.78 14.80
N SER A 74 11.28 2.72 14.22
CA SER A 74 11.08 1.36 14.71
C SER A 74 11.48 1.34 16.19
N PRO A 75 10.63 0.87 17.11
CA PRO A 75 11.05 0.71 18.49
C PRO A 75 12.28 -0.22 18.48
N ASP A 76 13.41 0.30 18.97
CA ASP A 76 14.64 -0.48 19.13
C ASP A 76 14.26 -1.77 19.84
N ALA A 77 14.64 -2.91 19.24
CA ALA A 77 14.49 -4.22 19.83
C ALA A 77 15.15 -4.18 21.21
N GLU A 78 14.35 -4.02 22.26
CA GLU A 78 14.78 -4.20 23.62
C GLU A 78 15.38 -5.61 23.67
N ASN A 79 16.68 -5.72 24.01
CA ASN A 79 17.48 -6.95 24.02
C ASN A 79 16.70 -8.06 24.73
N SER A 80 15.87 -8.76 23.99
CA SER A 80 14.96 -9.77 24.52
C SER A 80 15.78 -11.02 24.62
N THR A 81 16.27 -11.31 25.81
CA THR A 81 16.98 -12.56 26.10
C THR A 81 16.01 -13.70 25.92
N VAL A 82 16.14 -14.43 24.81
CA VAL A 82 15.32 -15.62 24.54
C VAL A 82 15.76 -16.71 25.50
N HIS A 83 14.88 -17.07 26.44
CA HIS A 83 15.08 -18.24 27.30
C HIS A 83 14.65 -19.49 26.54
N ASN A 84 15.58 -20.43 26.31
CA ASN A 84 15.27 -21.72 25.70
C ASN A 84 14.34 -22.51 26.64
N CYS A 85 13.15 -22.87 26.14
CA CYS A 85 12.21 -23.72 26.84
C CYS A 85 12.14 -25.07 26.12
N GLU A 86 12.75 -26.09 26.69
CA GLU A 86 12.96 -27.41 26.05
C GLU A 86 11.79 -28.39 26.29
N ILE A 87 10.73 -27.97 26.98
CA ILE A 87 9.71 -28.86 27.57
C ILE A 87 8.31 -28.66 26.94
N VAL A 88 8.14 -27.67 26.05
CA VAL A 88 6.81 -27.30 25.53
C VAL A 88 6.59 -27.95 24.16
N THR A 89 5.86 -29.06 24.14
CA THR A 89 5.52 -29.79 22.90
C THR A 89 4.28 -29.23 22.18
N ASN A 90 3.43 -28.48 22.88
CA ASN A 90 2.28 -27.76 22.32
C ASN A 90 2.33 -26.31 22.79
N THR A 91 2.13 -25.35 21.89
CA THR A 91 2.07 -23.91 22.20
C THR A 91 0.75 -23.57 22.91
N PRO A 92 0.75 -23.26 24.22
CA PRO A 92 -0.47 -22.81 24.90
C PRO A 92 -0.80 -21.37 24.45
N GLY A 93 -2.09 -21.06 24.27
CA GLY A 93 -2.54 -19.72 23.86
C GLY A 93 -2.26 -18.63 24.90
N THR A 94 -2.11 -19.00 26.17
CA THR A 94 -1.72 -18.12 27.27
C THR A 94 -0.65 -18.77 28.14
N LEU A 95 0.36 -17.99 28.52
CA LEU A 95 1.48 -18.39 29.37
C LEU A 95 1.41 -17.65 30.70
N LEU A 96 1.32 -18.43 31.79
CA LEU A 96 1.37 -17.90 33.15
C LEU A 96 2.80 -18.08 33.70
N LEU A 97 3.49 -16.97 33.92
CA LEU A 97 4.86 -16.95 34.45
C LEU A 97 4.86 -16.44 35.88
N ASN A 98 5.36 -17.25 36.82
CA ASN A 98 5.58 -16.84 38.19
C ASN A 98 7.04 -16.41 38.37
N ILE A 99 7.26 -15.10 38.52
CA ILE A 99 8.60 -14.51 38.71
C ILE A 99 8.57 -13.70 40.00
N THR A 100 9.42 -14.08 40.96
CA THR A 100 9.60 -13.35 42.23
C THR A 100 8.28 -13.13 43.00
N ASP A 101 7.47 -14.18 43.12
CA ASP A 101 6.19 -14.21 43.86
C ASP A 101 5.07 -13.34 43.24
N ARG A 102 5.15 -13.11 41.91
CA ARG A 102 4.08 -12.48 41.12
C ARG A 102 3.77 -13.29 39.87
N LEU A 103 2.48 -13.49 39.65
CA LEU A 103 1.94 -14.19 38.49
C LEU A 103 1.68 -13.19 37.36
N TYR A 104 2.28 -13.45 36.20
CA TYR A 104 2.10 -12.67 34.99
C TYR A 104 1.43 -13.54 33.93
N GLU A 105 0.43 -13.01 33.24
CA GLU A 105 -0.26 -13.65 32.13
C GLU A 105 0.21 -13.04 30.82
N TYR A 106 0.65 -13.89 29.89
CA TYR A 106 1.13 -13.50 28.57
C TYR A 106 0.30 -14.20 27.51
N GLU A 107 -0.28 -13.43 26.60
CA GLU A 107 -1.01 -13.96 25.45
C GLU A 107 -0.06 -14.22 24.28
N TYR A 108 -0.24 -15.36 23.63
CA TYR A 108 0.53 -15.72 22.45
C TYR A 108 0.15 -14.82 21.26
N LYS A 109 1.12 -14.09 20.71
CA LYS A 109 0.95 -13.28 19.49
C LYS A 109 1.37 -14.00 18.21
N ARG A 110 2.63 -14.46 18.11
CA ARG A 110 3.22 -15.07 16.90
C ARG A 110 4.53 -15.84 17.18
N GLU A 111 4.93 -16.70 16.25
CA GLU A 111 6.26 -17.34 16.23
C GLU A 111 7.31 -16.37 15.68
N VAL A 112 8.53 -16.43 16.23
CA VAL A 112 9.70 -15.65 15.76
C VAL A 112 10.83 -16.62 15.45
N ASP A 113 11.19 -16.76 14.18
CA ASP A 113 12.28 -17.62 13.72
C ASP A 113 13.65 -16.93 13.93
N LYS A 114 14.69 -17.68 14.29
CA LYS A 114 16.07 -17.18 14.46
C LYS A 114 16.66 -16.61 13.16
N HIS A 115 16.16 -17.01 11.99
CA HIS A 115 16.50 -16.43 10.69
C HIS A 115 15.60 -15.27 10.28
N ASN A 116 14.55 -14.97 11.06
CA ASN A 116 13.62 -13.86 10.87
C ASN A 116 13.70 -12.85 12.03
N ILE A 117 14.89 -12.75 12.65
CA ILE A 117 15.29 -11.55 13.43
C ILE A 117 15.86 -10.53 12.45
N ASP A 118 15.24 -10.37 11.28
CA ASP A 118 15.46 -9.17 10.50
C ASP A 118 14.54 -8.09 11.08
N ASN A 119 15.13 -6.94 11.34
CA ASN A 119 14.59 -5.77 12.03
C ASN A 119 13.49 -5.04 11.23
N ARG A 120 12.66 -5.79 10.53
CA ARG A 120 11.41 -5.30 9.94
C ARG A 120 10.26 -5.85 10.75
N GLN A 121 10.28 -5.54 12.04
CA GLN A 121 9.02 -5.39 12.76
C GLN A 121 8.30 -4.24 12.06
N GLY A 122 7.51 -4.59 11.04
CA GLY A 122 6.62 -3.66 10.37
C GLY A 122 5.84 -2.98 11.48
N ASN A 123 6.06 -1.67 11.64
CA ASN A 123 5.49 -0.90 12.72
C ASN A 123 4.01 -1.28 12.83
N GLU A 124 3.56 -1.81 13.97
CA GLU A 124 2.14 -2.23 14.15
C GLU A 124 1.21 -1.05 13.79
N MET A 125 1.65 0.19 14.04
CA MET A 125 1.01 1.42 13.57
C MET A 125 0.86 1.51 12.04
N LEU A 126 1.88 1.15 11.24
CA LEU A 126 1.79 1.16 9.76
C LEU A 126 0.77 0.14 9.25
N GLN A 127 0.59 -0.98 9.95
CA GLN A 127 -0.41 -1.98 9.58
C GLN A 127 -1.83 -1.45 9.83
N GLU A 128 -2.06 -0.69 10.91
CA GLU A 128 -3.34 0.00 11.15
C GLU A 128 -3.61 1.16 10.19
N VAL A 129 -2.59 1.84 9.65
CA VAL A 129 -2.77 2.91 8.64
C VAL A 129 -2.85 2.37 7.21
N THR A 130 -2.60 1.08 6.99
CA THR A 130 -2.70 0.47 5.65
C THR A 130 -4.17 0.17 5.36
N PHE A 131 -4.71 0.80 4.32
CA PHE A 131 -6.08 0.54 3.87
C PHE A 131 -6.20 -0.88 3.33
N ASP A 132 -7.28 -1.57 3.74
CA ASP A 132 -7.62 -2.88 3.22
C ASP A 132 -8.08 -2.76 1.76
N SER A 133 -7.39 -3.46 0.86
CA SER A 133 -7.73 -3.50 -0.55
C SER A 133 -9.11 -4.09 -0.79
N GLU A 134 -9.57 -5.05 0.02
CA GLU A 134 -10.88 -5.67 -0.15
C GLU A 134 -12.01 -4.66 0.07
N VAL A 135 -11.86 -3.77 1.05
CA VAL A 135 -12.83 -2.69 1.29
C VAL A 135 -12.83 -1.70 0.12
N PHE A 136 -11.64 -1.36 -0.42
CA PHE A 136 -11.55 -0.50 -1.58
C PHE A 136 -12.26 -1.10 -2.80
N PHE A 137 -11.95 -2.33 -3.16
CA PHE A 137 -12.51 -2.99 -4.34
C PHE A 137 -14.00 -3.32 -4.19
N ASN A 138 -14.45 -3.75 -3.01
CA ASN A 138 -15.83 -4.19 -2.82
C ASN A 138 -16.79 -3.07 -2.44
N VAL A 139 -16.31 -1.98 -1.84
CA VAL A 139 -17.17 -0.90 -1.32
C VAL A 139 -17.00 0.41 -2.08
N LEU A 140 -15.78 0.83 -2.40
CA LEU A 140 -15.51 2.15 -3.00
C LEU A 140 -15.59 2.14 -4.53
N LEU A 141 -15.09 1.09 -5.16
CA LEU A 141 -15.04 0.99 -6.62
C LEU A 141 -16.43 0.87 -7.29
N PRO A 142 -17.41 0.11 -6.77
CA PRO A 142 -18.71 -0.04 -7.43
C PRO A 142 -19.52 1.27 -7.54
N PRO A 143 -19.63 2.11 -6.50
CA PRO A 143 -20.29 3.42 -6.63
C PRO A 143 -19.63 4.36 -7.64
N ILE A 144 -18.29 4.32 -7.76
CA ILE A 144 -17.54 5.16 -8.70
C ILE A 144 -17.86 4.75 -10.14
N ILE A 145 -17.77 3.45 -10.44
CA ILE A 145 -18.11 2.91 -11.77
C ILE A 145 -19.59 3.15 -12.07
N PHE A 146 -20.47 2.99 -11.08
CA PHE A 146 -21.90 3.25 -11.25
C PHE A 146 -22.20 4.72 -11.57
N TYR A 147 -21.61 5.68 -10.85
CA TYR A 147 -21.79 7.10 -11.11
C TYR A 147 -21.30 7.50 -12.50
N ALA A 148 -20.10 7.02 -12.88
CA ALA A 148 -19.54 7.27 -14.20
C ALA A 148 -20.40 6.63 -15.31
N GLY A 149 -20.87 5.39 -15.09
CA GLY A 149 -21.82 4.69 -15.95
C GLY A 149 -23.17 5.40 -16.11
N TYR A 150 -23.69 5.99 -15.03
CA TYR A 150 -24.95 6.72 -15.01
C TYR A 150 -24.88 8.06 -15.76
N SER A 151 -23.73 8.74 -15.70
CA SER A 151 -23.49 10.00 -16.42
C SER A 151 -23.39 9.82 -17.94
N LEU A 152 -23.18 8.59 -18.43
CA LEU A 152 -22.99 8.31 -19.85
C LEU A 152 -24.30 8.30 -20.65
N LYS A 153 -24.24 8.90 -21.84
CA LYS A 153 -25.34 8.87 -22.81
C LYS A 153 -25.47 7.48 -23.44
N LYS A 154 -26.32 6.63 -22.85
CA LYS A 154 -26.60 5.24 -23.27
C LYS A 154 -26.67 5.04 -24.79
N ARG A 155 -27.33 5.93 -25.53
CA ARG A 155 -27.52 5.80 -27.00
C ARG A 155 -26.21 5.81 -27.81
N TYR A 156 -25.20 6.56 -27.38
CA TYR A 156 -23.91 6.63 -28.08
C TYR A 156 -23.00 5.46 -27.70
N PHE A 157 -23.03 5.05 -26.43
CA PHE A 157 -22.27 3.89 -25.94
C PHE A 157 -22.66 2.60 -26.67
N PHE A 158 -23.96 2.27 -26.72
CA PHE A 158 -24.42 1.05 -27.37
C PHE A 158 -24.24 1.05 -28.89
N ARG A 159 -24.15 2.22 -29.54
CA ARG A 159 -23.91 2.30 -30.98
C ARG A 159 -22.45 2.08 -31.36
N ASN A 160 -21.52 2.45 -30.48
CA ASN A 160 -20.08 2.30 -30.69
C ASN A 160 -19.47 1.12 -29.92
N LEU A 161 -20.30 0.30 -29.26
CA LEU A 161 -19.87 -0.79 -28.38
C LEU A 161 -18.90 -1.77 -29.06
N GLY A 162 -19.13 -2.10 -30.34
CA GLY A 162 -18.21 -2.97 -31.09
C GLY A 162 -16.80 -2.38 -31.24
N SER A 163 -16.69 -1.07 -31.46
CA SER A 163 -15.39 -0.39 -31.52
C SER A 163 -14.70 -0.37 -30.17
N ILE A 164 -15.47 -0.11 -29.10
CA ILE A 164 -14.97 -0.08 -27.73
C ILE A 164 -14.43 -1.47 -27.34
N LEU A 165 -15.19 -2.54 -27.59
CA LEU A 165 -14.73 -3.91 -27.33
C LEU A 165 -13.47 -4.24 -28.15
N THR A 166 -13.44 -3.86 -29.43
CA THR A 166 -12.28 -4.15 -30.28
C THR A 166 -11.02 -3.48 -29.74
N TYR A 167 -11.11 -2.21 -29.34
CA TYR A 167 -9.99 -1.50 -28.72
C TYR A 167 -9.61 -2.11 -27.36
N ALA A 168 -10.60 -2.43 -26.52
CA ALA A 168 -10.37 -2.98 -25.19
C ALA A 168 -9.83 -4.41 -25.18
N PHE A 169 -10.10 -5.25 -26.18
CA PHE A 169 -9.54 -6.61 -26.25
C PHE A 169 -8.22 -6.65 -27.02
N ILE A 170 -8.20 -6.04 -28.21
CA ILE A 170 -7.01 -6.10 -29.08
C ILE A 170 -5.92 -5.18 -28.53
N GLY A 171 -6.27 -3.97 -28.09
CA GLY A 171 -5.31 -3.02 -27.54
C GLY A 171 -4.61 -3.56 -26.30
N THR A 172 -5.36 -4.23 -25.44
CA THR A 172 -4.88 -4.74 -24.15
C THR A 172 -4.07 -6.03 -24.31
N ALA A 173 -4.50 -6.93 -25.21
CA ALA A 173 -3.73 -8.11 -25.58
C ALA A 173 -2.39 -7.72 -26.21
N ILE A 174 -2.38 -6.77 -27.16
CA ILE A 174 -1.15 -6.28 -27.77
C ILE A 174 -0.27 -5.61 -26.71
N SER A 175 -0.82 -4.74 -25.87
CA SER A 175 -0.07 -4.05 -24.81
C SER A 175 0.54 -5.03 -23.82
N CYS A 176 -0.22 -6.05 -23.39
CA CYS A 176 0.25 -7.13 -22.53
C CYS A 176 1.43 -7.89 -23.14
N VAL A 177 1.33 -8.32 -24.41
CA VAL A 177 2.39 -9.06 -25.10
C VAL A 177 3.62 -8.19 -25.32
N VAL A 178 3.44 -6.92 -25.69
CA VAL A 178 4.56 -6.00 -25.94
C VAL A 178 5.30 -5.69 -24.64
N ILE A 179 4.58 -5.30 -23.58
CA ILE A 179 5.19 -4.96 -22.28
C ILE A 179 5.82 -6.19 -21.66
N GLY A 180 5.13 -7.34 -21.69
CA GLY A 180 5.67 -8.61 -21.19
C GLY A 180 6.89 -9.08 -21.97
N GLY A 181 6.90 -8.90 -23.30
CA GLY A 181 8.05 -9.19 -24.16
C GLY A 181 9.25 -8.29 -23.89
N ILE A 182 9.02 -6.99 -23.68
CA ILE A 182 10.06 -6.02 -23.29
C ILE A 182 10.65 -6.40 -21.93
N MET A 183 9.80 -6.72 -20.95
CA MET A 183 10.23 -7.16 -19.63
C MET A 183 11.06 -8.44 -19.71
N TYR A 184 10.60 -9.43 -20.46
CA TYR A 184 11.35 -10.67 -20.68
C TYR A 184 12.71 -10.43 -21.35
N GLY A 185 12.78 -9.52 -22.33
CA GLY A 185 14.03 -9.11 -22.95
C GLY A 185 14.99 -8.45 -21.95
N PHE A 186 14.48 -7.59 -21.07
CA PHE A 186 15.25 -6.96 -20.01
C PHE A 186 15.78 -7.98 -18.99
N VAL A 187 14.95 -8.94 -18.57
CA VAL A 187 15.34 -10.03 -17.67
C VAL A 187 16.43 -10.90 -18.30
N MET A 188 16.29 -11.27 -19.58
CA MET A 188 17.31 -12.02 -20.30
C MET A 188 18.63 -11.26 -20.44
N ALA A 189 18.58 -9.94 -20.65
CA ALA A 189 19.78 -9.10 -20.67
C ALA A 189 20.47 -9.07 -19.29
N MET A 190 19.71 -8.96 -18.20
CA MET A 190 20.23 -8.98 -16.83
C MET A 190 20.85 -10.34 -16.44
N ILE A 191 20.29 -11.45 -16.92
CA ILE A 191 20.88 -12.79 -16.77
C ILE A 191 22.21 -12.87 -17.53
N SER A 192 22.28 -12.33 -18.75
CA SER A 192 23.52 -12.28 -19.55
C SER A 192 24.63 -11.46 -18.87
N LEU A 193 24.25 -10.41 -18.13
CA LEU A 193 25.15 -9.57 -17.34
C LEU A 193 25.55 -10.21 -15.98
N GLY A 194 25.07 -11.42 -15.67
CA GLY A 194 25.44 -12.17 -14.48
C GLY A 194 24.85 -11.63 -13.17
N GLN A 195 23.86 -10.73 -13.23
CA GLN A 195 23.23 -10.18 -12.03
C GLN A 195 22.06 -11.02 -11.49
N LEU A 196 21.45 -11.87 -12.33
CA LEU A 196 20.31 -12.71 -11.96
C LEU A 196 20.58 -14.20 -12.25
N GLY A 197 20.07 -15.07 -11.37
CA GLY A 197 20.04 -16.52 -11.57
C GLY A 197 19.13 -16.91 -12.73
N LYS A 198 19.55 -17.90 -13.54
CA LYS A 198 18.85 -18.32 -14.78
C LYS A 198 17.47 -18.98 -14.54
N HIS A 199 17.07 -19.22 -13.29
CA HIS A 199 16.00 -20.15 -12.93
C HIS A 199 14.79 -19.53 -12.23
N ASP A 200 14.79 -18.22 -11.97
CA ASP A 200 13.78 -17.61 -11.10
C ASP A 200 12.62 -16.94 -11.85
N PHE A 201 12.74 -16.73 -13.16
CA PHE A 201 11.75 -15.97 -13.94
C PHE A 201 11.28 -16.74 -15.18
N TYR A 202 9.97 -16.98 -15.25
CA TYR A 202 9.32 -17.55 -16.41
C TYR A 202 8.74 -16.46 -17.31
N PHE A 203 8.53 -16.79 -18.59
CA PHE A 203 7.86 -15.88 -19.53
C PHE A 203 6.44 -15.53 -19.07
N THR A 204 5.77 -16.44 -18.36
CA THR A 204 4.45 -16.23 -17.76
C THR A 204 4.46 -15.11 -16.72
N ASP A 205 5.52 -14.96 -15.93
CA ASP A 205 5.63 -13.90 -14.90
C ASP A 205 5.79 -12.53 -15.57
N CYS A 206 6.53 -12.48 -16.68
CA CYS A 206 6.67 -11.28 -17.48
C CYS A 206 5.35 -10.91 -18.19
N LEU A 207 4.59 -11.91 -18.66
CA LEU A 207 3.28 -11.70 -19.27
C LEU A 207 2.26 -11.24 -18.22
N PHE A 208 2.29 -11.79 -17.00
CA PHE A 208 1.47 -11.37 -15.87
C PHE A 208 1.74 -9.90 -15.50
N PHE A 209 3.02 -9.51 -15.44
CA PHE A 209 3.39 -8.09 -15.31
C PHE A 209 2.84 -7.25 -16.47
N GLY A 210 2.94 -7.74 -17.70
CA GLY A 210 2.38 -7.09 -18.88
C GLY A 210 0.86 -6.89 -18.77
N ALA A 211 0.13 -7.89 -18.27
CA ALA A 211 -1.33 -7.83 -18.08
C ALA A 211 -1.72 -6.79 -17.02
N LEU A 212 -1.01 -6.78 -15.88
CA LEU A 212 -1.23 -5.79 -14.81
C LEU A 212 -1.01 -4.35 -15.27
N ILE A 213 0.03 -4.09 -16.06
CA ILE A 213 0.33 -2.75 -16.59
C ILE A 213 -0.59 -2.38 -17.77
N SER A 214 -1.16 -3.38 -18.45
CA SER A 214 -2.09 -3.17 -19.55
C SER A 214 -3.38 -2.49 -19.09
N ALA A 215 -3.84 -2.76 -17.86
CA ALA A 215 -4.99 -2.10 -17.25
C ALA A 215 -4.76 -0.57 -17.13
N THR A 216 -5.55 0.21 -17.87
CA THR A 216 -5.47 1.67 -17.89
C THR A 216 -6.51 2.28 -16.94
N ASP A 217 -6.12 3.26 -16.13
CA ASP A 217 -7.05 4.05 -15.33
C ASP A 217 -7.36 5.40 -16.03
N PRO A 218 -8.59 5.63 -16.52
CA PRO A 218 -8.93 6.86 -17.21
C PRO A 218 -9.29 7.99 -16.25
N VAL A 219 -9.43 7.76 -14.93
CA VAL A 219 -10.03 8.74 -14.00
C VAL A 219 -9.39 10.13 -14.12
N THR A 220 -8.06 10.16 -14.25
CA THR A 220 -7.31 11.41 -14.44
C THR A 220 -7.59 12.08 -15.79
N VAL A 221 -7.59 11.31 -16.89
CA VAL A 221 -7.80 11.85 -18.25
C VAL A 221 -9.26 12.27 -18.44
N LEU A 222 -10.19 11.51 -17.88
CA LEU A 222 -11.62 11.70 -17.97
C LEU A 222 -12.05 12.99 -17.24
N ALA A 223 -11.42 13.30 -16.10
CA ALA A 223 -11.62 14.55 -15.38
C ALA A 223 -11.13 15.77 -16.18
N ILE A 224 -9.96 15.67 -16.84
CA ILE A 224 -9.45 16.73 -17.73
C ILE A 224 -10.41 16.97 -18.92
N PHE A 225 -10.90 15.89 -19.53
CA PHE A 225 -11.80 15.99 -20.69
C PHE A 225 -13.15 16.61 -20.33
N HIS A 226 -13.60 16.42 -19.10
CA HIS A 226 -14.79 17.09 -18.58
C HIS A 226 -14.57 18.61 -18.40
N GLU A 227 -13.38 19.06 -17.97
CA GLU A 227 -13.08 20.50 -17.86
C GLU A 227 -12.88 21.16 -19.24
N LEU A 228 -12.44 20.39 -20.24
CA LEU A 228 -12.19 20.86 -21.61
C LEU A 228 -13.43 20.83 -22.53
N ASP A 229 -14.60 20.41 -22.04
CA ASP A 229 -15.86 20.26 -22.81
C ASP A 229 -15.68 19.44 -24.11
N VAL A 230 -14.98 18.31 -24.00
CA VAL A 230 -14.69 17.41 -25.13
C VAL A 230 -15.94 16.68 -25.61
N ASP A 231 -15.95 16.31 -26.90
CA ASP A 231 -17.06 15.57 -27.52
C ASP A 231 -17.45 14.31 -26.74
N THR A 232 -18.76 14.18 -26.50
CA THR A 232 -19.31 13.07 -25.69
C THR A 232 -19.05 11.68 -26.26
N GLN A 233 -18.75 11.53 -27.55
CA GLN A 233 -18.39 10.24 -28.15
C GLN A 233 -16.99 9.80 -27.72
N LEU A 234 -16.02 10.72 -27.68
CA LEU A 234 -14.65 10.41 -27.27
C LEU A 234 -14.61 10.07 -25.77
N TYR A 235 -15.35 10.82 -24.95
CA TYR A 235 -15.53 10.52 -23.52
C TYR A 235 -16.08 9.10 -23.31
N THR A 236 -17.13 8.76 -24.06
CA THR A 236 -17.80 7.44 -23.96
C THR A 236 -16.89 6.30 -24.42
N LEU A 237 -16.10 6.52 -25.47
CA LEU A 237 -15.19 5.53 -26.01
C LEU A 237 -14.02 5.26 -25.04
N LEU A 238 -13.39 6.32 -24.52
CA LEU A 238 -12.28 6.20 -23.58
C LEU A 238 -12.73 5.53 -22.27
N PHE A 239 -13.83 5.99 -21.68
CA PHE A 239 -14.36 5.36 -20.46
C PHE A 239 -14.69 3.87 -20.67
N GLY A 240 -15.35 3.54 -21.79
CA GLY A 240 -15.72 2.17 -22.09
C GLY A 240 -14.51 1.27 -22.33
N GLU A 241 -13.47 1.80 -22.98
CA GLU A 241 -12.22 1.07 -23.22
C GLU A 241 -11.54 0.72 -21.90
N SER A 242 -11.38 1.68 -21.00
CA SER A 242 -10.61 1.45 -19.78
C SER A 242 -11.34 0.57 -18.75
N VAL A 243 -12.68 0.66 -18.65
CA VAL A 243 -13.47 -0.25 -17.79
C VAL A 243 -13.42 -1.69 -18.32
N LEU A 244 -13.50 -1.88 -19.64
CA LEU A 244 -13.39 -3.22 -20.24
C LEU A 244 -11.96 -3.75 -20.17
N ASN A 245 -10.96 -2.89 -20.33
CA ASN A 245 -9.56 -3.25 -20.19
C ASN A 245 -9.25 -3.82 -18.81
N ASP A 246 -9.73 -3.18 -17.73
CA ASP A 246 -9.55 -3.69 -16.36
C ASP A 246 -10.11 -5.11 -16.20
N ALA A 247 -11.32 -5.36 -16.73
CA ALA A 247 -11.91 -6.71 -16.74
C ALA A 247 -11.10 -7.71 -17.57
N VAL A 248 -10.56 -7.30 -18.72
CA VAL A 248 -9.71 -8.16 -19.56
C VAL A 248 -8.38 -8.45 -18.88
N ALA A 249 -7.76 -7.46 -18.23
CA ALA A 249 -6.52 -7.60 -17.49
C ALA A 249 -6.67 -8.62 -16.34
N ILE A 250 -7.75 -8.54 -15.56
CA ILE A 250 -8.07 -9.51 -14.50
C ILE A 250 -8.22 -10.93 -15.04
N VAL A 251 -8.72 -11.10 -16.27
CA VAL A 251 -8.86 -12.42 -16.91
C VAL A 251 -7.53 -12.93 -17.47
N LEU A 252 -6.61 -12.03 -17.84
CA LEU A 252 -5.29 -12.37 -18.36
C LEU A 252 -4.27 -12.69 -17.26
N THR A 253 -4.48 -12.14 -16.05
CA THR A 253 -3.71 -12.42 -14.83
C THR A 253 -4.15 -13.72 -14.17
#